data_AF-A0A4Q4WC89-F1
#
_entry.id   AF-A0A4Q4WC89-F1
#
_cell.length_a   1.000
_cell.length_b   1.000
_cell.length_c   1.000
_cell.angle_alpha   90.00
_cell.angle_beta   90.00
_cell.angle_gamma   90.00
#
_symmetry.space_group_name_H-M   'P 1'
#
loop_
_entity.id
_entity.type
_entity.pdbx_description
1 polymer ?
#
loop_
_entity_poly.entity_id
_entity_poly.type
_entity_poly.pdbx_seq_one_letter_code
_entity_poly.pdbx_strand_id
1 'polypeptide(L)'
;MDESQPFIQSYSRFNEYPENLVEDANRHRSHRYKAAFNKHEKVLFRSDNDEDEHKDDDEPYILVPLRDFGDEASPTVRNISNEESLREYFGETVPGPPPPLRLRLKPDPKCRFILLETPHAEARRLNLTKSMLLRILTYHQVPSCYLNFITFFASKTSANDTNKYIQVQAEQVHELDLQLLYIMMDLTEELQSCLSSNHKVLKLLEGFYSTQFCDEMRELDNLGWKDECAADIAHFVRELHEIILEVEGIANRAEALATMVNRRENFISKVLQNQTNYRMYEETITMSLLQKIAFIYLPVSIISVSTTVSIFLSTRPY
;
A
#
# COMPACT_ATOMS: atom_id res chain seq x y z
N MET A 1 9.91 -35.72 -2.83
CA MET A 1 10.80 -34.54 -2.84
C MET A 1 10.73 -33.93 -1.45
N ASP A 2 11.83 -33.40 -0.95
CA ASP A 2 11.84 -32.72 0.35
C ASP A 2 11.03 -31.42 0.21
N GLU A 3 9.87 -31.34 0.89
CA GLU A 3 8.95 -30.19 0.83
C GLU A 3 9.62 -28.89 1.30
N SER A 4 10.74 -28.98 2.02
CA SER A 4 11.52 -27.81 2.46
C SER A 4 12.38 -27.19 1.35
N GLN A 5 12.65 -27.90 0.25
CA GLN A 5 13.58 -27.47 -0.78
C GLN A 5 13.13 -26.18 -1.52
N PRO A 6 11.85 -26.02 -1.93
CA PRO A 6 11.36 -24.79 -2.54
C PRO A 6 11.46 -23.58 -1.61
N PHE A 7 11.19 -23.78 -0.32
CA PHE A 7 11.28 -22.72 0.70
C PHE A 7 12.73 -22.26 0.89
N ILE A 8 13.67 -23.19 1.04
CA ILE A 8 15.10 -22.86 1.17
C ILE A 8 15.60 -22.10 -0.07
N GLN A 9 15.17 -22.52 -1.26
CA GLN A 9 15.50 -21.82 -2.50
C GLN A 9 14.92 -20.40 -2.54
N SER A 10 13.64 -20.25 -2.16
CA SER A 10 12.98 -18.95 -2.00
C SER A 10 13.78 -18.06 -1.06
N TYR A 11 14.08 -18.54 0.15
CA TYR A 11 14.82 -17.81 1.17
C TYR A 11 16.22 -17.37 0.73
N SER A 12 16.97 -18.25 0.04
CA SER A 12 18.30 -17.91 -0.48
C SER A 12 18.27 -16.75 -1.50
N ARG A 13 17.11 -16.50 -2.10
CA ARG A 13 16.87 -15.45 -3.10
C ARG A 13 16.03 -14.29 -2.54
N PHE A 14 16.08 -14.02 -1.23
CA PHE A 14 15.27 -12.98 -0.58
C PHE A 14 15.41 -11.57 -1.21
N ASN A 15 16.56 -11.25 -1.82
CA ASN A 15 16.75 -10.00 -2.58
C ASN A 15 15.84 -9.89 -3.81
N GLU A 16 15.34 -11.03 -4.30
CA GLU A 16 14.36 -11.11 -5.35
C GLU A 16 12.91 -11.07 -4.82
N TYR A 17 12.68 -10.69 -3.58
CA TYR A 17 11.31 -10.51 -3.08
C TYR A 17 10.57 -9.41 -3.85
N PRO A 18 9.28 -9.62 -4.19
CA PRO A 18 8.44 -10.79 -3.87
C PRO A 18 8.42 -11.91 -4.93
N GLU A 19 9.21 -11.82 -6.01
CA GLU A 19 9.19 -12.81 -7.10
C GLU A 19 9.68 -14.21 -6.67
N ASN A 20 10.46 -14.29 -5.59
CA ASN A 20 10.96 -15.53 -5.01
C ASN A 20 9.95 -16.26 -4.11
N LEU A 21 8.78 -15.69 -3.80
CA LEU A 21 7.77 -16.35 -2.96
C LEU A 21 7.35 -17.71 -3.54
N VAL A 22 7.22 -18.71 -2.67
CA VAL A 22 6.80 -20.07 -3.06
C VAL A 22 5.37 -20.04 -3.58
N GLU A 23 4.50 -19.35 -2.86
CA GLU A 23 3.12 -19.08 -3.25
C GLU A 23 2.84 -17.59 -3.10
N ASP A 24 2.44 -16.94 -4.20
CA ASP A 24 1.97 -15.56 -4.16
C ASP A 24 0.69 -15.46 -5.00
N ALA A 25 -0.44 -15.28 -4.32
CA ALA A 25 -1.72 -15.04 -4.95
C ALA A 25 -1.70 -13.81 -5.87
N ASN A 26 -0.81 -12.86 -5.59
CA ASN A 26 -0.68 -11.59 -6.31
C ASN A 26 0.52 -11.57 -7.27
N ARG A 27 1.02 -12.73 -7.71
CA ARG A 27 2.19 -12.83 -8.59
C ARG A 27 2.10 -11.95 -9.83
N HIS A 28 0.91 -11.76 -10.41
CA HIS A 28 0.70 -10.90 -11.57
C HIS A 28 0.91 -9.39 -11.30
N ARG A 29 0.81 -8.94 -10.04
CA ARG A 29 1.01 -7.54 -9.60
C ARG A 29 2.34 -7.33 -8.85
N SER A 30 3.00 -8.39 -8.41
CA SER A 30 4.29 -8.39 -7.70
C SER A 30 5.30 -7.36 -8.23
N HIS A 31 5.51 -7.32 -9.54
CA HIS A 31 6.44 -6.38 -10.20
C HIS A 31 6.09 -4.91 -9.97
N ARG A 32 4.79 -4.56 -9.92
CA ARG A 32 4.33 -3.20 -9.64
C ARG A 32 4.60 -2.82 -8.19
N TYR A 33 4.32 -3.74 -7.27
CA TYR A 33 4.58 -3.54 -5.85
C TYR A 33 6.07 -3.35 -5.59
N LYS A 34 6.92 -4.16 -6.22
CA LYS A 34 8.38 -4.03 -6.13
C LYS A 34 8.89 -2.72 -6.72
N ALA A 35 8.37 -2.30 -7.88
CA ALA A 35 8.75 -1.04 -8.50
C ALA A 35 8.38 0.16 -7.61
N ALA A 36 7.18 0.17 -7.03
CA ALA A 36 6.76 1.19 -6.08
C ALA A 36 7.65 1.19 -4.83
N PHE A 37 7.94 0.01 -4.28
CA PHE A 37 8.82 -0.16 -3.13
C PHE A 37 10.23 0.37 -3.36
N ASN A 38 10.88 -0.01 -4.48
CA ASN A 38 12.22 0.47 -4.82
C ASN A 38 12.27 1.98 -5.05
N LYS A 39 11.19 2.59 -5.57
CA LYS A 39 11.10 4.05 -5.75
C LYS A 39 11.22 4.81 -4.42
N HIS A 40 10.75 4.20 -3.32
CA HIS A 40 10.72 4.81 -1.99
C HIS A 40 11.85 4.34 -1.07
N GLU A 41 12.78 3.53 -1.56
CA GLU A 41 13.84 2.90 -0.75
C GLU A 41 14.65 3.89 0.10
N LYS A 42 15.16 4.97 -0.50
CA LYS A 42 15.97 5.99 0.20
C LYS A 42 15.20 6.76 1.27
N VAL A 43 13.87 6.76 1.19
CA VAL A 43 12.99 7.45 2.14
C VAL A 43 12.51 6.50 3.23
N LEU A 44 12.39 5.21 2.92
CA LEU A 44 11.88 4.18 3.83
C LEU A 44 12.93 3.62 4.75
N PHE A 45 14.14 3.38 4.27
CA PHE A 45 15.14 2.59 4.98
C PHE A 45 16.30 3.44 5.45
N ARG A 46 16.96 2.95 6.49
CA ARG A 46 18.28 3.43 6.86
C ARG A 46 19.33 2.91 5.89
N SER A 47 20.30 3.77 5.60
CA SER A 47 21.51 3.44 4.87
C SER A 47 22.35 2.46 5.68
N ASP A 48 22.87 1.40 5.05
CA ASP A 48 23.93 0.55 5.66
C ASP A 48 25.27 1.30 5.75
N ASN A 49 25.45 2.35 4.95
CA ASN A 49 26.68 3.13 4.93
C ASN A 49 26.57 4.30 5.92
N ASP A 50 27.64 4.52 6.68
CA ASP A 50 27.82 5.63 7.62
C ASP A 50 27.79 7.04 6.97
N GLU A 51 27.63 7.11 5.65
CA GLU A 51 27.62 8.33 4.82
C GLU A 51 26.28 9.08 4.81
N ASP A 52 25.31 8.70 5.65
CA ASP A 52 24.06 9.46 5.78
C ASP A 52 24.40 10.85 6.36
N GLU A 53 24.43 11.88 5.50
CA GLU A 53 24.68 13.31 5.83
C GLU A 53 23.69 13.90 6.86
N HIS A 54 22.73 13.10 7.32
CA HIS A 54 21.71 13.43 8.32
C HIS A 54 21.78 12.55 9.56
N LYS A 55 22.97 12.03 9.91
CA LYS A 55 23.20 11.54 11.27
C LYS A 55 23.09 12.72 12.23
N ASP A 56 21.89 12.92 12.77
CA ASP A 56 21.78 13.58 14.05
C ASP A 56 22.57 12.71 15.04
N ASP A 57 23.52 13.30 15.78
CA ASP A 57 24.45 12.59 16.68
C ASP A 57 23.73 11.74 17.77
N ASP A 58 22.41 11.89 17.90
CA ASP A 58 21.53 11.19 18.84
C ASP A 58 20.66 10.08 18.21
N GLU A 59 20.74 9.82 16.89
CA GLU A 59 19.87 8.81 16.26
C GLU A 59 20.28 7.39 16.70
N PRO A 60 19.39 6.62 17.38
CA PRO A 60 19.75 5.32 17.93
C PRO A 60 20.10 4.34 16.82
N TYR A 61 21.05 3.43 17.06
CA TYR A 61 21.39 2.31 16.17
C TYR A 61 20.14 1.57 15.67
N ILE A 62 20.22 0.98 14.46
CA ILE A 62 19.19 0.04 13.96
C ILE A 62 18.86 -0.96 15.07
N LEU A 63 17.58 -1.08 15.39
CA LEU A 63 17.09 -1.95 16.45
C LEU A 63 15.70 -2.45 16.09
N VAL A 64 15.61 -3.73 15.76
CA VAL A 64 14.35 -4.40 15.46
C VAL A 64 14.00 -5.31 16.64
N PRO A 65 12.99 -4.97 17.46
CA PRO A 65 12.51 -5.84 18.52
C PRO A 65 11.72 -7.01 17.93
N LEU A 66 12.20 -8.22 18.21
CA LEU A 66 11.49 -9.47 17.91
C LEU A 66 11.03 -10.09 19.23
N ARG A 67 9.80 -10.60 19.23
CA ARG A 67 9.17 -11.26 20.37
C ARG A 67 8.61 -12.59 19.90
N ASP A 68 9.20 -13.68 20.35
CA ASP A 68 8.75 -15.04 20.02
C ASP A 68 7.90 -15.60 21.15
N PHE A 69 6.71 -16.06 20.79
CA PHE A 69 5.78 -16.76 21.65
C PHE A 69 5.75 -18.23 21.22
N GLY A 70 6.28 -19.10 22.09
CA GLY A 70 6.46 -20.53 21.84
C GLY A 70 5.79 -21.40 22.91
N ASP A 71 6.41 -22.54 23.21
CA ASP A 71 5.95 -23.44 24.28
C ASP A 71 6.44 -23.02 25.69
N GLU A 72 7.28 -21.99 25.76
CA GLU A 72 7.80 -21.44 27.00
C GLU A 72 6.83 -20.41 27.60
N ALA A 73 6.74 -20.36 28.94
CA ALA A 73 5.81 -19.51 29.68
C ALA A 73 6.07 -18.00 29.51
N SER A 74 7.26 -17.60 29.05
CA SER A 74 7.60 -16.19 28.83
C SER A 74 8.05 -15.94 27.40
N PRO A 75 7.65 -14.82 26.77
CA PRO A 75 8.08 -14.50 25.42
C PRO A 75 9.59 -14.29 25.36
N THR A 76 10.24 -14.87 24.35
CA THR A 76 11.66 -14.61 24.09
C THR A 76 11.80 -13.23 23.45
N VAL A 77 12.48 -12.33 24.16
CA VAL A 77 12.74 -10.96 23.74
C VAL A 77 14.13 -10.89 23.10
N ARG A 78 14.22 -10.55 21.82
CA ARG A 78 15.51 -10.29 21.16
C ARG A 78 15.46 -8.98 20.39
N ASN A 79 16.53 -8.20 20.47
CA ASN A 79 16.67 -6.98 19.70
C ASN A 79 17.77 -7.21 18.65
N ILE A 80 17.42 -7.06 17.39
CA ILE A 80 18.29 -7.35 16.25
C ILE A 80 18.81 -6.02 15.68
N SER A 81 20.13 -5.86 15.61
CA SER A 81 20.75 -4.59 15.22
C SER A 81 21.35 -4.58 13.81
N ASN A 82 21.53 -5.75 13.19
CA ASN A 82 22.10 -5.86 11.85
C ASN A 82 21.63 -7.15 11.16
N GLU A 83 21.99 -7.27 9.88
CA GLU A 83 21.62 -8.41 9.05
C GLU A 83 22.24 -9.71 9.57
N GLU A 84 23.51 -9.72 9.99
CA GLU A 84 24.17 -10.93 10.51
C GLU A 84 23.45 -11.51 11.72
N SER A 85 23.05 -10.65 12.66
CA SER A 85 22.28 -11.05 13.85
C SER A 85 20.91 -11.60 13.47
N LEU A 86 20.28 -11.04 12.43
CA LEU A 86 19.01 -11.54 11.90
C LEU A 86 19.14 -12.92 11.27
N ARG A 87 20.22 -13.13 10.50
CA ARG A 87 20.54 -14.42 9.87
C ARG A 87 20.77 -15.50 10.92
N GLU A 88 21.61 -15.20 11.91
CA GLU A 88 21.87 -16.09 13.04
C GLU A 88 20.56 -16.41 13.79
N TYR A 89 19.71 -15.40 14.00
CA TYR A 89 18.42 -15.59 14.66
C TYR A 89 17.49 -16.55 13.92
N PHE A 90 17.44 -16.46 12.59
CA PHE A 90 16.72 -17.40 11.74
C PHE A 90 17.40 -18.76 11.59
N GLY A 91 18.51 -18.99 12.31
CA GLY A 91 19.23 -20.25 12.33
C GLY A 91 20.18 -20.44 11.16
N GLU A 92 20.45 -19.40 10.35
CA GLU A 92 21.48 -19.51 9.31
C GLU A 92 22.84 -19.76 9.94
N THR A 93 23.26 -21.02 9.90
CA THR A 93 24.59 -21.41 10.35
C THR A 93 25.60 -20.93 9.32
N VAL A 94 26.50 -20.03 9.74
CA VAL A 94 27.68 -19.66 8.94
C VAL A 94 28.58 -20.90 8.86
N PRO A 95 28.94 -21.37 7.66
CA PRO A 95 29.61 -22.65 7.51
C PRO A 95 31.04 -22.60 8.05
N GLY A 96 31.33 -23.49 9.00
CA GLY A 96 32.68 -24.08 9.09
C GLY A 96 32.94 -25.02 7.88
N PRO A 97 34.21 -25.37 7.59
CA PRO A 97 34.57 -26.18 6.41
C PRO A 97 33.97 -27.61 6.46
N PRO A 98 33.89 -28.32 5.30
CA PRO A 98 32.65 -28.84 4.68
C PRO A 98 32.19 -30.21 5.20
N PRO A 99 30.86 -30.56 5.15
CA PRO A 99 30.16 -30.97 3.91
C PRO A 99 28.69 -30.45 3.81
N PRO A 100 27.91 -30.86 2.78
CA PRO A 100 27.20 -29.93 1.91
C PRO A 100 26.22 -29.00 2.66
N LEU A 101 26.33 -27.71 2.32
CA LEU A 101 25.53 -26.56 2.77
C LEU A 101 24.03 -26.83 2.68
N ARG A 102 23.46 -27.54 3.65
CA ARG A 102 22.02 -27.52 3.89
C ARG A 102 21.77 -26.36 4.83
N LEU A 103 21.33 -25.23 4.27
CA LEU A 103 20.73 -24.14 5.04
C LEU A 103 19.71 -24.77 6.01
N ARG A 104 20.03 -24.75 7.29
CA ARG A 104 19.14 -25.22 8.36
C ARG A 104 18.49 -24.00 8.98
N LEU A 105 17.32 -23.65 8.50
CA LEU A 105 16.55 -22.59 9.11
C LEU A 105 15.91 -23.10 10.40
N LYS A 106 15.83 -22.24 11.42
CA LYS A 106 15.09 -22.53 12.64
C LYS A 106 13.61 -22.70 12.27
N PRO A 107 12.86 -23.61 12.89
CA PRO A 107 11.41 -23.59 12.77
C PRO A 107 10.85 -22.26 13.29
N ASP A 108 9.83 -21.72 12.62
CA ASP A 108 9.15 -20.52 13.11
C ASP A 108 8.39 -20.85 14.41
N PRO A 109 8.43 -19.99 15.45
CA PRO A 109 7.60 -20.19 16.64
C PRO A 109 6.12 -20.09 16.28
N LYS A 110 5.25 -20.48 17.22
CA LYS A 110 3.79 -20.41 17.05
C LYS A 110 3.32 -19.00 16.72
N CYS A 111 3.94 -18.00 17.34
CA CYS A 111 3.67 -16.60 17.05
C CYS A 111 4.95 -15.77 17.22
N ARG A 112 5.16 -14.81 16.32
CA ARG A 112 6.25 -13.85 16.39
C ARG A 112 5.70 -12.45 16.13
N PHE A 113 6.05 -11.52 17.01
CA PHE A 113 5.86 -10.09 16.76
C PHE A 113 7.18 -9.47 16.35
N ILE A 114 7.15 -8.73 15.24
CA ILE A 114 8.29 -7.97 14.71
C ILE A 114 7.87 -6.52 14.68
N LEU A 115 8.47 -5.72 15.55
CA LEU A 115 8.15 -4.29 15.63
C LEU A 115 9.03 -3.56 14.61
N LEU A 116 8.40 -3.05 13.55
CA LEU A 116 9.05 -2.25 12.51
C LEU A 116 9.03 -0.74 12.83
N GLU A 117 8.44 -0.37 13.97
CA GLU A 117 8.18 1.02 14.38
C GLU A 117 9.47 1.75 14.80
N THR A 118 9.51 3.05 14.52
CA THR A 118 10.49 3.98 15.10
C THR A 118 9.94 4.63 16.37
N PRO A 119 10.71 4.69 17.47
CA PRO A 119 10.28 5.26 18.76
C PRO A 119 9.86 6.74 18.73
N HIS A 120 10.06 7.43 17.61
CA HIS A 120 9.64 8.82 17.42
C HIS A 120 8.53 8.88 16.38
N ALA A 121 7.35 9.40 16.76
CA ALA A 121 6.18 9.58 15.90
C ALA A 121 6.45 10.46 14.65
N GLU A 122 7.59 11.15 14.62
CA GLU A 122 8.04 12.00 13.50
C GLU A 122 9.03 11.29 12.56
N ALA A 123 9.66 10.20 13.01
CA ALA A 123 10.62 9.44 12.22
C ALA A 123 9.86 8.71 11.10
N ARG A 124 10.17 9.07 9.85
CA ARG A 124 9.49 8.59 8.63
C ARG A 124 10.13 7.36 8.00
N ARG A 125 11.18 6.86 8.65
CA ARG A 125 12.01 5.75 8.19
C ARG A 125 11.72 4.55 9.07
N LEU A 126 11.76 3.35 8.52
CA LEU A 126 11.74 2.12 9.27
C LEU A 126 13.08 1.96 9.99
N ASN A 127 13.06 1.43 11.22
CA ASN A 127 14.27 1.21 12.00
C ASN A 127 15.04 -0.06 11.59
N LEU A 128 15.15 -0.30 10.27
CA LEU A 128 15.86 -1.44 9.68
C LEU A 128 16.30 -1.12 8.26
N THR A 129 17.16 -1.96 7.69
CA THR A 129 17.58 -1.85 6.29
C THR A 129 16.64 -2.61 5.38
N LYS A 130 16.69 -2.28 4.09
CA LYS A 130 15.92 -2.98 3.06
C LYS A 130 16.20 -4.48 3.07
N SER A 131 17.47 -4.86 3.17
CA SER A 131 17.90 -6.26 3.18
C SER A 131 17.25 -7.04 4.34
N MET A 132 17.28 -6.47 5.54
CA MET A 132 16.63 -7.06 6.71
C MET A 132 15.13 -7.26 6.49
N LEU A 133 14.44 -6.25 5.95
CA LEU A 133 13.00 -6.35 5.69
C LEU A 133 12.70 -7.47 4.69
N LEU A 134 13.36 -7.45 3.52
CA LEU A 134 13.10 -8.44 2.47
C LEU A 134 13.38 -9.87 2.94
N ARG A 135 14.40 -10.04 3.80
CA ARG A 135 14.72 -11.32 4.43
C ARG A 135 13.60 -11.77 5.38
N ILE A 136 13.10 -10.87 6.24
CA ILE A 136 11.95 -11.14 7.13
C ILE A 136 10.73 -11.54 6.30
N LEU A 137 10.36 -10.74 5.31
CA LEU A 137 9.18 -10.98 4.48
C LEU A 137 9.28 -12.30 3.72
N THR A 138 10.46 -12.63 3.19
CA THR A 138 10.70 -13.91 2.52
C THR A 138 10.64 -15.08 3.50
N TYR A 139 11.27 -14.96 4.67
CA TYR A 139 11.26 -16.02 5.68
C TYR A 139 9.85 -16.42 6.08
N HIS A 140 8.99 -15.42 6.30
CA HIS A 140 7.59 -15.63 6.71
C HIS A 140 6.62 -15.78 5.53
N GLN A 141 7.12 -15.82 4.29
CA GLN A 141 6.31 -15.89 3.05
C GLN A 141 5.18 -14.85 3.02
N VAL A 142 5.49 -13.62 3.44
CA VAL A 142 4.50 -12.53 3.47
C VAL A 142 4.04 -12.22 2.05
N PRO A 143 2.73 -12.06 1.78
CA PRO A 143 2.23 -11.77 0.44
C PRO A 143 2.76 -10.45 -0.13
N SER A 144 2.92 -10.41 -1.46
CA SER A 144 3.51 -9.26 -2.15
C SER A 144 2.71 -7.96 -2.00
N CYS A 145 1.39 -8.04 -1.77
CA CYS A 145 0.54 -6.87 -1.51
C CYS A 145 0.93 -6.11 -0.23
N TYR A 146 1.65 -6.75 0.70
CA TYR A 146 2.15 -6.07 1.90
C TYR A 146 3.15 -4.94 1.56
N LEU A 147 3.86 -5.03 0.44
CA LEU A 147 4.72 -3.93 -0.01
C LEU A 147 3.95 -2.64 -0.28
N ASN A 148 2.71 -2.72 -0.78
CA ASN A 148 1.86 -1.54 -0.94
C ASN A 148 1.61 -0.86 0.40
N PHE A 149 1.30 -1.66 1.42
CA PHE A 149 1.09 -1.17 2.78
C PHE A 149 2.35 -0.44 3.30
N ILE A 150 3.54 -1.04 3.17
CA ILE A 150 4.79 -0.39 3.58
C ILE A 150 5.05 0.90 2.78
N THR A 151 4.86 0.86 1.45
CA THR A 151 5.07 2.06 0.62
C THR A 151 4.09 3.17 0.92
N PHE A 152 2.90 2.86 1.41
CA PHE A 152 1.92 3.87 1.83
C PHE A 152 2.47 4.73 2.98
N PHE A 153 3.18 4.13 3.94
CA PHE A 153 3.85 4.89 5.01
C PHE A 153 5.00 5.75 4.47
N ALA A 154 5.68 5.30 3.41
CA ALA A 154 6.73 6.08 2.73
C ALA A 154 6.18 7.28 1.97
N SER A 155 5.05 7.05 1.30
CA SER A 155 4.40 8.02 0.45
C SER A 155 3.71 9.02 1.35
N LYS A 156 4.47 9.99 1.87
CA LYS A 156 3.88 11.26 2.26
C LYS A 156 3.13 11.83 1.05
N THR A 157 1.81 11.74 1.05
CA THR A 157 1.03 12.97 0.86
C THR A 157 1.32 13.78 2.10
N SER A 158 2.18 14.80 2.01
CA SER A 158 2.35 15.70 3.14
C SER A 158 0.97 16.26 3.52
N ALA A 159 0.72 16.57 4.79
CA ALA A 159 -0.48 17.31 5.18
C ALA A 159 -0.63 18.64 4.38
N ASN A 160 0.47 19.11 3.76
CA ASN A 160 0.47 20.25 2.83
C ASN A 160 0.00 19.88 1.42
N ASP A 161 0.25 18.65 0.94
CA ASP A 161 -0.28 18.19 -0.35
C ASP A 161 -1.78 17.96 -0.26
N THR A 162 -2.26 17.31 0.80
CA THR A 162 -3.71 17.21 1.02
C THR A 162 -4.36 18.59 1.14
N ASN A 163 -3.72 19.58 1.78
CA ASN A 163 -4.21 20.97 1.78
C ASN A 163 -4.21 21.62 0.39
N LYS A 164 -3.19 21.37 -0.44
CA LYS A 164 -3.14 21.83 -1.83
C LYS A 164 -4.25 21.21 -2.68
N TYR A 165 -4.59 19.96 -2.42
CA TYR A 165 -5.71 19.24 -3.05
C TYR A 165 -7.08 19.57 -2.44
N ILE A 166 -7.16 20.23 -1.28
CA ILE A 166 -8.42 20.72 -0.68
C ILE A 166 -8.77 22.12 -1.22
N GLN A 167 -7.79 22.88 -1.71
CA GLN A 167 -7.96 24.24 -2.21
C GLN A 167 -7.86 24.38 -3.75
N VAL A 168 -8.16 23.33 -4.52
CA VAL A 168 -8.22 23.49 -5.98
C VAL A 168 -9.48 24.28 -6.34
N GLN A 169 -9.30 25.56 -6.69
CA GLN A 169 -10.32 26.33 -7.39
C GLN A 169 -10.51 25.72 -8.78
N ALA A 170 -11.77 25.44 -9.11
CA ALA A 170 -12.19 24.65 -10.26
C ALA A 170 -12.08 25.42 -11.59
N GLU A 171 -10.86 25.76 -12.03
CA GLU A 171 -10.70 26.30 -13.39
C GLU A 171 -10.59 25.18 -14.43
N GLN A 172 -9.86 24.08 -14.18
CA GLN A 172 -9.83 22.90 -15.07
C GLN A 172 -9.54 21.60 -14.30
N VAL A 173 -10.34 20.55 -14.52
CA VAL A 173 -10.07 19.18 -14.05
C VAL A 173 -9.22 18.49 -15.11
N HIS A 174 -8.03 18.00 -14.75
CA HIS A 174 -7.16 17.29 -15.69
C HIS A 174 -7.48 15.78 -15.72
N GLU A 175 -7.31 15.13 -16.87
CA GLU A 175 -7.55 13.68 -17.03
C GLU A 175 -6.67 12.84 -16.07
N LEU A 176 -5.45 13.31 -15.81
CA LEU A 176 -4.54 12.68 -14.84
C LEU A 176 -5.10 12.71 -13.41
N ASP A 177 -5.84 13.75 -13.02
CA ASP A 177 -6.43 13.84 -11.68
C ASP A 177 -7.56 12.82 -11.52
N LEU A 178 -8.32 12.57 -12.59
CA LEU A 178 -9.34 11.51 -12.62
C LEU A 178 -8.71 10.13 -12.50
N GLN A 179 -7.67 9.84 -13.27
CA GLN A 179 -6.97 8.56 -13.22
C GLN A 179 -6.40 8.30 -11.81
N LEU A 180 -5.79 9.31 -11.20
CA LEU A 180 -5.28 9.21 -9.83
C LEU A 180 -6.40 8.99 -8.82
N LEU A 181 -7.53 9.68 -8.97
CA LEU A 181 -8.70 9.50 -8.10
C LEU A 181 -9.22 8.06 -8.16
N TYR A 182 -9.35 7.48 -9.35
CA TYR A 182 -9.78 6.09 -9.50
C TYR A 182 -8.79 5.10 -8.90
N ILE A 183 -7.49 5.33 -9.05
CA ILE A 183 -6.47 4.52 -8.38
C ILE A 183 -6.62 4.60 -6.85
N MET A 184 -6.88 5.80 -6.31
CA MET A 184 -7.11 5.97 -4.88
C MET A 184 -8.41 5.28 -4.41
N MET A 185 -9.47 5.28 -5.23
CA MET A 185 -10.71 4.55 -4.95
C MET A 185 -10.43 3.05 -4.80
N ASP A 186 -9.83 2.45 -5.82
CA ASP A 186 -9.51 1.01 -5.84
C ASP A 186 -8.65 0.62 -4.64
N LEU A 187 -7.61 1.40 -4.33
CA LEU A 187 -6.74 1.16 -3.18
C LEU A 187 -7.47 1.28 -1.84
N THR A 188 -8.38 2.25 -1.72
CA THR A 188 -9.14 2.46 -0.47
C THR A 188 -10.14 1.32 -0.26
N GLU A 189 -10.81 0.85 -1.32
CA GLU A 189 -11.70 -0.31 -1.26
C GLU A 189 -10.95 -1.60 -0.91
N GLU A 190 -9.79 -1.83 -1.53
CA GLU A 190 -8.94 -2.99 -1.22
C GLU A 190 -8.48 -2.96 0.24
N LEU A 191 -8.03 -1.79 0.73
CA LEU A 191 -7.62 -1.60 2.12
C LEU A 191 -8.79 -1.85 3.08
N GLN A 192 -9.97 -1.29 2.80
CA GLN A 192 -11.15 -1.47 3.65
C GLN A 192 -11.58 -2.94 3.73
N SER A 193 -11.54 -3.66 2.61
CA SER A 193 -11.81 -5.09 2.56
C SER A 193 -10.84 -5.89 3.43
N CYS A 194 -9.53 -5.63 3.30
CA CYS A 194 -8.49 -6.29 4.09
C CYS A 194 -8.65 -6.01 5.60
N LEU A 195 -8.82 -4.74 5.98
CA LEU A 195 -8.98 -4.34 7.38
C LEU A 195 -10.25 -4.94 7.99
N SER A 196 -11.37 -4.95 7.27
CA SER A 196 -12.61 -5.56 7.74
C SER A 196 -12.46 -7.06 7.96
N SER A 197 -11.76 -7.76 7.07
CA SER A 197 -11.46 -9.18 7.22
C SER A 197 -10.57 -9.45 8.43
N ASN A 198 -9.47 -8.71 8.57
CA ASN A 198 -8.54 -8.86 9.69
C ASN A 198 -9.23 -8.57 11.03
N HIS A 199 -10.05 -7.51 11.09
CA HIS A 199 -10.83 -7.17 12.27
C HIS A 199 -11.73 -8.31 12.72
N LYS A 200 -12.43 -8.96 11.79
CA LYS A 200 -13.29 -10.12 12.07
C LYS A 200 -12.47 -11.30 12.62
N VAL A 201 -11.33 -11.62 12.01
CA VAL A 201 -10.46 -12.70 12.47
C VAL A 201 -9.95 -12.43 13.89
N LEU A 202 -9.49 -11.21 14.15
CA LEU A 202 -9.00 -10.83 15.49
C LEU A 202 -10.12 -10.90 16.53
N LYS A 203 -11.34 -10.42 16.22
CA LYS A 203 -12.50 -10.53 17.12
C LYS A 203 -12.89 -12.00 17.38
N LEU A 204 -12.82 -12.87 16.38
CA LEU A 204 -13.07 -14.30 16.56
C LEU A 204 -11.99 -14.94 17.44
N LEU A 205 -10.72 -14.55 17.26
CA LEU A 205 -9.60 -15.03 18.06
C LEU A 205 -9.73 -14.59 19.52
N GLU A 206 -10.03 -13.31 19.76
CA GLU A 206 -10.32 -12.77 21.09
C GLU A 206 -11.49 -13.51 21.73
N GLY A 207 -12.59 -13.70 20.98
CA GLY A 207 -13.76 -14.44 21.45
C GLY A 207 -13.42 -15.88 21.84
N PHE A 208 -12.63 -16.58 21.03
CA PHE A 208 -12.18 -17.94 21.31
C PHE A 208 -11.40 -18.03 22.63
N TYR A 209 -10.39 -17.17 22.82
CA TYR A 209 -9.58 -17.21 24.04
C TYR A 209 -10.36 -16.74 25.28
N SER A 210 -11.19 -15.70 25.14
CA SER A 210 -11.91 -15.10 26.27
C SER A 210 -13.04 -15.96 26.79
N THR A 211 -13.74 -16.68 25.89
CA THR A 211 -14.92 -17.47 26.25
C THR A 211 -14.59 -18.96 26.27
N GLN A 212 -14.32 -19.54 25.11
CA GLN A 212 -14.18 -20.98 24.95
C GLN A 212 -12.96 -21.54 25.70
N PHE A 213 -11.77 -20.99 25.46
CA PHE A 213 -10.55 -21.53 26.04
C PHE A 213 -10.49 -21.36 27.57
N CYS A 214 -10.88 -20.17 28.06
CA CYS A 214 -10.90 -19.91 29.50
C CYS A 214 -11.90 -20.79 30.25
N ASP A 215 -13.06 -21.09 29.65
CA ASP A 215 -14.06 -21.97 30.27
C ASP A 215 -13.60 -23.44 30.26
N GLU A 216 -13.01 -23.94 29.16
CA GLU A 216 -12.42 -25.28 29.10
C GLU A 216 -11.27 -25.44 30.12
N MET A 217 -10.42 -24.42 30.26
CA MET A 217 -9.35 -24.39 31.27
C MET A 217 -9.91 -24.48 32.69
N ARG A 218 -11.06 -23.84 32.98
CA ARG A 218 -11.68 -23.89 34.31
C ARG A 218 -12.13 -25.29 34.69
N GLU A 219 -12.54 -26.12 33.73
CA GLU A 219 -12.98 -27.50 33.96
C GLU A 219 -11.82 -28.47 34.28
N LEU A 220 -10.57 -28.10 33.99
CA LEU A 220 -9.39 -28.92 34.29
C LEU A 220 -9.00 -28.77 35.77
N ASP A 221 -9.29 -29.77 36.60
CA ASP A 221 -8.89 -29.77 38.02
C ASP A 221 -7.44 -30.25 38.24
N ASN A 222 -6.80 -29.71 39.29
CA ASN A 222 -5.52 -30.18 39.87
C ASN A 222 -4.25 -30.01 39.01
N LEU A 223 -4.19 -29.03 38.11
CA LEU A 223 -2.98 -28.71 37.35
C LEU A 223 -2.29 -27.46 37.93
N GLY A 224 -1.05 -27.61 38.40
CA GLY A 224 -0.31 -26.53 39.05
C GLY A 224 0.06 -25.34 38.16
N TRP A 225 0.03 -25.51 36.83
CA TRP A 225 0.31 -24.46 35.84
C TRP A 225 -0.95 -23.72 35.37
N LYS A 226 -2.14 -24.15 35.79
CA LYS A 226 -3.42 -23.64 35.30
C LYS A 226 -3.59 -22.14 35.56
N ASP A 227 -3.27 -21.70 36.78
CA ASP A 227 -3.46 -20.31 37.18
C ASP A 227 -2.47 -19.37 36.48
N GLU A 228 -1.23 -19.82 36.26
CA GLU A 228 -0.20 -19.08 35.50
C GLU A 228 -0.61 -18.96 34.04
N CYS A 229 -0.99 -20.06 33.39
CA CYS A 229 -1.47 -20.05 32.01
C CYS A 229 -2.75 -19.22 31.84
N ALA A 230 -3.67 -19.25 32.81
CA ALA A 230 -4.86 -18.39 32.79
C ALA A 230 -4.49 -16.90 32.89
N ALA A 231 -3.49 -16.54 33.70
CA ALA A 231 -2.98 -15.17 33.79
C ALA A 231 -2.32 -14.72 32.49
N ASP A 232 -1.51 -15.58 31.86
CA ASP A 232 -0.86 -15.28 30.58
C ASP A 232 -1.88 -15.09 29.44
N ILE A 233 -2.91 -15.93 29.40
CA ILE A 233 -3.98 -15.81 28.41
C ILE A 233 -4.81 -14.55 28.65
N ALA A 234 -5.10 -14.21 29.90
CA ALA A 234 -5.76 -12.95 30.22
C ALA A 234 -4.92 -11.74 29.79
N HIS A 235 -3.59 -11.81 29.93
CA HIS A 235 -2.67 -10.80 29.41
C HIS A 235 -2.74 -10.70 27.89
N PHE A 236 -2.61 -11.83 27.19
CA PHE A 236 -2.67 -11.91 25.73
C PHE A 236 -4.00 -11.38 25.18
N VAL A 237 -5.13 -11.77 25.78
CA VAL A 237 -6.47 -11.29 25.38
C VAL A 237 -6.56 -9.77 25.50
N ARG A 238 -5.99 -9.18 26.56
CA ARG A 238 -5.96 -7.72 26.72
C ARG A 238 -5.14 -7.03 25.62
N GLU A 239 -3.95 -7.54 25.32
CA GLU A 239 -3.12 -7.00 24.22
C GLU A 239 -3.81 -7.17 22.86
N LEU A 240 -4.45 -8.31 22.63
CA LEU A 240 -5.23 -8.56 21.42
C LEU A 240 -6.40 -7.59 21.30
N HIS A 241 -7.08 -7.28 22.40
CA HIS A 241 -8.15 -6.29 22.44
C HIS A 241 -7.65 -4.88 22.05
N GLU A 242 -6.49 -4.47 22.54
CA GLU A 242 -5.87 -3.19 22.17
C GLU A 242 -5.56 -3.13 20.67
N ILE A 243 -5.00 -4.21 20.10
CA ILE A 243 -4.77 -4.32 18.65
C ILE A 243 -6.08 -4.25 17.86
N ILE A 244 -7.14 -4.90 18.34
CA ILE A 244 -8.48 -4.85 17.71
C ILE A 244 -9.00 -3.41 17.67
N LEU A 245 -8.84 -2.64 18.76
CA LEU A 245 -9.23 -1.24 18.81
C LEU A 245 -8.43 -0.38 17.82
N GLU A 246 -7.13 -0.63 17.68
CA GLU A 246 -6.29 0.05 16.69
C GLU A 246 -6.72 -0.25 15.25
N VAL A 247 -6.94 -1.53 14.94
CA VAL A 247 -7.42 -1.98 13.63
C VAL A 247 -8.80 -1.37 13.31
N GLU A 248 -9.71 -1.33 14.28
CA GLU A 248 -11.00 -0.66 14.15
C GLU A 248 -10.84 0.84 13.87
N GLY A 249 -9.91 1.50 14.58
CA GLY A 249 -9.57 2.90 14.33
C GLY A 249 -8.99 3.16 12.94
N ILE A 250 -8.18 2.24 12.40
CA ILE A 250 -7.69 2.32 11.01
C ILE A 250 -8.84 2.07 10.02
N ALA A 251 -9.70 1.08 10.27
CA ALA A 251 -10.85 0.77 9.42
C ALA A 251 -11.82 1.96 9.31
N ASN A 252 -12.14 2.62 10.43
CA ASN A 252 -12.98 3.82 10.46
C ASN A 252 -12.36 4.98 9.68
N ARG A 253 -11.03 5.14 9.74
CA ARG A 253 -10.32 6.15 8.93
C ARG A 253 -10.36 5.82 7.44
N ALA A 254 -10.23 4.55 7.06
CA ALA A 254 -10.36 4.11 5.68
C ALA A 254 -11.78 4.35 5.13
N GLU A 255 -12.83 4.11 5.92
CA GLU A 255 -14.22 4.40 5.55
C GLU A 255 -14.47 5.90 5.35
N ALA A 256 -13.92 6.74 6.23
CA ALA A 256 -13.98 8.20 6.07
C ALA A 256 -13.27 8.66 4.79
N LEU A 257 -12.11 8.06 4.47
CA LEU A 257 -11.39 8.31 3.23
C LEU A 257 -12.24 7.92 2.01
N ALA A 258 -12.82 6.72 2.01
CA ALA A 258 -13.71 6.25 0.94
C ALA A 258 -14.89 7.21 0.71
N THR A 259 -15.52 7.66 1.79
CA THR A 259 -16.62 8.64 1.75
C THR A 259 -16.15 9.97 1.14
N MET A 260 -14.96 10.46 1.51
CA MET A 260 -14.41 11.69 0.96
C MET A 260 -14.07 11.56 -0.53
N VAL A 261 -13.50 10.43 -0.94
CA VAL A 261 -13.17 10.13 -2.33
C VAL A 261 -14.45 10.08 -3.20
N ASN A 262 -15.49 9.39 -2.73
CA ASN A 262 -16.79 9.35 -3.42
C ASN A 262 -17.43 10.75 -3.52
N ARG A 263 -17.32 11.58 -2.47
CA ARG A 263 -17.78 12.99 -2.55
C ARG A 263 -17.00 13.78 -3.62
N ARG A 264 -15.69 13.55 -3.75
CA ARG A 264 -14.87 14.20 -4.78
C ARG A 264 -15.22 13.73 -6.18
N GLU A 265 -15.44 12.44 -6.39
CA GLU A 265 -15.91 11.89 -7.68
C GLU A 265 -17.22 12.56 -8.11
N ASN A 266 -18.19 12.65 -7.19
CA ASN A 266 -19.47 13.31 -7.44
C ASN A 266 -19.31 14.80 -7.77
N PHE A 267 -18.41 15.50 -7.08
CA PHE A 267 -18.11 16.90 -7.37
C PHE A 267 -17.47 17.09 -8.75
N ILE A 268 -16.44 16.28 -9.05
CA ILE A 268 -15.73 16.35 -10.33
C ILE A 268 -16.67 16.02 -11.49
N SER A 269 -17.53 15.00 -11.34
CA SER A 269 -18.55 14.66 -12.34
C SER A 269 -19.47 15.85 -12.65
N LYS A 270 -19.89 16.61 -11.63
CA LYS A 270 -20.69 17.83 -11.81
C LYS A 270 -19.91 18.95 -12.52
N VAL A 271 -18.64 19.13 -12.17
CA VAL A 271 -17.76 20.13 -12.82
C VAL A 271 -17.57 19.79 -14.30
N LEU A 272 -17.28 18.53 -14.62
CA LEU A 272 -17.15 18.06 -16.00
C LEU A 272 -18.44 18.24 -16.79
N GLN A 273 -19.59 17.89 -16.22
CA GLN A 273 -20.90 18.10 -16.85
C GLN A 273 -21.17 19.59 -17.14
N ASN A 274 -20.82 20.47 -16.20
CA ASN A 274 -20.94 21.91 -16.41
C ASN A 274 -20.01 22.39 -17.54
N GLN A 275 -18.76 21.94 -17.56
CA GLN A 275 -17.81 22.30 -18.61
C GLN A 275 -18.27 21.81 -19.99
N THR A 276 -18.82 20.60 -20.11
CA THR A 276 -19.37 20.10 -21.37
C THR A 276 -20.57 20.94 -21.82
N ASN A 277 -21.44 21.36 -20.89
CA ASN A 277 -22.56 22.24 -21.22
C ASN A 277 -22.10 23.62 -21.72
N TYR A 278 -21.07 24.20 -21.09
CA TYR A 278 -20.46 25.46 -21.53
C TYR A 278 -19.84 25.34 -22.92
N ARG A 279 -19.05 24.28 -23.18
CA ARG A 279 -18.48 24.02 -24.51
C ARG A 279 -19.55 23.83 -25.57
N MET A 280 -20.60 23.06 -25.28
CA MET A 280 -21.73 22.88 -26.20
C MET A 280 -22.43 24.21 -26.50
N TYR A 281 -22.59 25.09 -25.52
CA TYR A 281 -23.16 26.43 -25.71
C TYR A 281 -22.27 27.29 -26.63
N GLU A 282 -20.96 27.26 -26.42
CA GLU A 282 -19.98 27.97 -27.26
C GLU A 282 -19.96 27.43 -28.70
N GLU A 283 -19.98 26.10 -28.87
CA GLU A 283 -20.11 25.42 -30.17
C GLU A 283 -21.43 25.79 -30.87
N THR A 284 -22.52 25.88 -30.11
CA THR A 284 -23.83 26.29 -30.67
C THR A 284 -23.79 27.75 -31.16
N ILE A 285 -23.15 28.65 -30.40
CA ILE A 285 -22.96 30.05 -30.80
C ILE A 285 -22.09 30.15 -32.04
N THR A 286 -20.94 29.48 -32.05
CA THR A 286 -20.00 29.51 -33.18
C THR A 286 -20.61 28.90 -34.44
N MET A 287 -21.36 27.79 -34.31
CA MET A 287 -22.10 27.19 -35.41
C MET A 287 -23.21 28.11 -35.93
N SER A 288 -23.96 28.77 -35.03
CA SER A 288 -24.96 29.78 -35.41
C SER A 288 -24.32 30.96 -36.17
N LEU A 289 -23.17 31.45 -35.71
CA LEU A 289 -22.42 32.51 -36.37
C LEU A 289 -21.95 32.06 -37.76
N LEU A 290 -21.37 30.86 -37.87
CA LEU A 290 -20.91 30.29 -39.13
C LEU A 290 -22.07 30.15 -40.13
N GLN A 291 -23.22 29.68 -39.65
CA GLN A 291 -24.44 29.56 -40.46
C GLN A 291 -24.94 30.93 -40.95
N LYS A 292 -24.93 31.97 -40.09
CA LYS A 292 -25.28 33.35 -40.49
C LYS A 292 -24.33 33.90 -41.55
N ILE A 293 -23.02 33.68 -41.38
CA ILE A 293 -22.00 34.09 -42.37
C ILE A 293 -22.27 33.36 -43.69
N ALA A 294 -22.47 32.04 -43.68
CA ALA A 294 -22.79 31.28 -44.87
C ALA A 294 -24.06 31.79 -45.57
N PHE A 295 -25.13 32.08 -44.84
CA PHE A 295 -26.37 32.64 -45.41
C PHE A 295 -26.17 33.97 -46.13
N ILE A 296 -25.22 34.80 -45.68
CA ILE A 296 -24.92 36.10 -46.31
C ILE A 296 -24.04 35.90 -47.56
N TYR A 297 -22.95 35.14 -47.44
CA TYR A 297 -21.94 35.06 -48.50
C TYR A 297 -22.32 34.11 -49.64
N LEU A 298 -23.14 33.08 -49.38
CA LEU A 298 -23.47 32.06 -50.37
C LEU A 298 -24.33 32.64 -51.52
N PRO A 299 -25.39 33.43 -51.29
CA PRO A 299 -26.11 34.13 -52.36
C PRO A 299 -25.24 35.14 -53.13
N VAL A 300 -24.40 35.90 -52.43
CA VAL A 300 -23.49 36.89 -53.03
C VAL A 300 -22.50 36.21 -53.98
N SER A 301 -21.97 35.06 -53.58
CA SER A 301 -21.05 34.27 -54.41
C SER A 301 -21.75 33.73 -55.66
N ILE A 302 -23.00 33.24 -55.54
CA ILE A 302 -23.80 32.78 -56.69
C ILE A 302 -24.04 33.92 -57.69
N ILE A 303 -24.40 35.11 -57.21
CA ILE A 303 -24.64 36.28 -58.07
C ILE A 303 -23.35 36.73 -58.76
N SER A 304 -22.22 36.74 -58.04
CA SER A 304 -20.91 37.10 -58.61
C SER A 304 -20.46 36.13 -59.71
N VAL A 305 -20.61 34.82 -59.50
CA VAL A 305 -20.25 33.82 -60.52
C VAL A 305 -21.15 33.93 -61.75
N SER A 306 -22.46 34.06 -61.55
CA SER A 306 -23.43 34.16 -62.66
C SER A 306 -23.24 35.42 -63.51
N THR A 307 -22.95 36.56 -62.89
CA THR A 307 -22.61 37.80 -63.61
C THR A 307 -21.29 37.67 -64.38
N THR A 308 -20.26 37.09 -63.78
CA THR A 308 -18.97 36.86 -64.44
C THR A 308 -19.10 35.95 -65.66
N VAL A 309 -19.85 34.84 -65.54
CA VAL A 309 -20.13 33.93 -66.66
C VAL A 309 -20.96 34.63 -67.75
N SER A 310 -21.94 35.44 -67.38
CA SER A 310 -22.76 36.20 -68.34
C SER A 310 -21.93 37.22 -69.12
N ILE A 311 -21.01 37.93 -68.46
CA ILE A 311 -20.08 38.86 -69.12
C ILE A 311 -19.16 38.11 -70.08
N PHE A 312 -18.63 36.95 -69.67
CA PHE A 312 -17.74 36.13 -70.52
C PHE A 312 -18.45 35.52 -71.74
N LEU A 313 -19.72 35.16 -71.60
CA LEU A 313 -20.53 34.64 -72.73
C LEU A 313 -21.01 35.77 -73.67
N SER A 314 -21.19 36.99 -73.16
CA SER A 314 -21.61 38.15 -73.93
C SER A 314 -20.48 38.75 -74.79
N THR A 315 -19.21 38.56 -74.41
CA THR A 315 -18.05 39.15 -75.11
C THR A 315 -17.50 38.31 -76.26
N ARG A 316 -18.17 37.24 -76.72
CA ARG A 316 -17.79 36.60 -78.00
C ARG A 316 -18.12 37.56 -79.16
N PRO A 317 -17.13 38.15 -79.84
CA PRO A 317 -17.39 38.89 -81.06
C PRO A 317 -17.71 37.88 -82.17
N TYR A 318 -18.79 38.15 -82.91
CA TYR A 318 -19.11 37.47 -84.16
C TYR A 318 -18.09 37.80 -85.25
#